data_AF-A0A353GXV5-F1
#
_entry.id   AF-A0A353GXV5-F1
#
_cell.length_a   1.000
_cell.length_b   1.000
_cell.length_c   1.000
_cell.angle_alpha   90.00
_cell.angle_beta   90.00
_cell.angle_gamma   90.00
#
_symmetry.space_group_name_H-M   'P 1'
#
loop_
_entity.id
_entity.type
_entity.pdbx_description
1 polymer ?
#
loop_
_entity_poly.entity_id
_entity_poly.type
_entity_poly.pdbx_seq_one_letter_code
_entity_poly.pdbx_strand_id
1 'polypeptide(L)'
;MQRFKSMKTFLIAVLVLLSLLIAIPAFGDSQVKLVPLVVAVSASSHPAIPSDLKEIALIDPSSGNPSPTDPVLKWGDYTYWAYSYIDNDYYLAIVAYDAAGNMVGRWDKYGARYIWQITTDPATQTVTFWGQSKKTVTMSFDQLRVPPTVATVSAGSHPAIPSDLKEIALSDPSSGNPSSTDPVLKWGNYTYWAYSYIDNDYYLAIVAYDAAGNMVGRWDKYGTRYIWQITIDATAKTVTFWGQSKTSVTMSFNDLRVPPTVTTVPAGSHPAIPSDLKEIALSDPSSGNPSSTDPVLKWGNYTYWAYSYIDNDYYLAIVAYDAAGNMVGRWDKYGARYIWQITIDAAAKTVTFWGQSKYTVKASWDDLNLF
;
A
#
# COMPACT_ATOMS: atom_id res chain seq x y z
N MET A 1 -6.49 -74.75 51.13
CA MET A 1 -7.45 -73.91 51.87
C MET A 1 -7.04 -72.46 51.61
N GLN A 2 -7.98 -71.61 51.12
CA GLN A 2 -7.87 -70.26 50.49
C GLN A 2 -7.96 -70.32 48.94
N ARG A 3 -9.17 -70.22 48.34
CA ARG A 3 -9.97 -69.02 47.89
C ARG A 3 -9.28 -68.32 46.69
N PHE A 4 -9.84 -68.07 45.49
CA PHE A 4 -11.16 -67.62 44.94
C PHE A 4 -11.26 -68.15 43.47
N LYS A 5 -12.37 -68.66 42.88
CA LYS A 5 -13.68 -68.11 42.45
C LYS A 5 -13.68 -66.92 41.46
N SER A 6 -14.27 -67.19 40.28
CA SER A 6 -14.96 -66.28 39.33
C SER A 6 -14.06 -65.36 38.47
N MET A 7 -14.34 -64.98 37.22
CA MET A 7 -15.65 -64.66 36.65
C MET A 7 -15.65 -64.67 35.10
N LYS A 8 -16.83 -64.94 34.54
CA LYS A 8 -17.21 -64.87 33.12
C LYS A 8 -17.33 -63.42 32.63
N THR A 9 -17.35 -63.30 31.30
CA THR A 9 -18.01 -62.28 30.48
C THR A 9 -17.15 -61.05 30.13
N PHE A 10 -16.68 -60.98 28.88
CA PHE A 10 -16.25 -59.72 28.26
C PHE A 10 -17.29 -59.32 27.21
N LEU A 11 -17.98 -58.22 27.50
CA LEU A 11 -18.92 -57.53 26.63
C LEU A 11 -18.13 -56.69 25.61
N ILE A 12 -18.46 -56.79 24.32
CA ILE A 12 -17.99 -55.86 23.28
C ILE A 12 -18.86 -54.60 23.39
N ALA A 13 -18.29 -53.49 23.85
CA ALA A 13 -18.91 -52.18 23.80
C ALA A 13 -18.49 -51.47 22.51
N VAL A 14 -19.44 -51.27 21.60
CA VAL A 14 -19.30 -50.43 20.41
C VAL A 14 -19.34 -48.97 20.85
N LEU A 15 -18.22 -48.28 20.76
CA LEU A 15 -18.10 -46.84 21.00
C LEU A 15 -18.67 -46.10 19.78
N VAL A 16 -19.90 -45.58 19.88
CA VAL A 16 -20.42 -44.58 18.94
C VAL A 16 -19.85 -43.23 19.36
N LEU A 17 -18.79 -42.80 18.67
CA LEU A 17 -18.24 -41.46 18.83
C LEU A 17 -19.20 -40.46 18.19
N LEU A 18 -20.04 -39.82 19.01
CA LEU A 18 -20.91 -38.73 18.59
C LEU A 18 -20.04 -37.47 18.44
N SER A 19 -19.61 -37.19 17.21
CA SER A 19 -18.90 -35.96 16.85
C SER A 19 -19.85 -34.79 16.97
N LEU A 20 -19.87 -34.14 18.13
CA LEU A 20 -20.51 -32.85 18.33
C LEU A 20 -19.70 -31.80 17.56
N LEU A 21 -20.06 -31.54 16.29
CA LEU A 21 -19.61 -30.34 15.59
C LEU A 21 -20.24 -29.13 16.30
N ILE A 22 -19.50 -28.57 17.26
CA ILE A 22 -19.79 -27.22 17.74
C ILE A 22 -19.39 -26.30 16.58
N ALA A 23 -20.39 -25.76 15.88
CA ALA A 23 -20.17 -24.65 14.97
C ALA A 23 -19.67 -23.47 15.82
N ILE A 24 -18.35 -23.29 15.85
CA ILE A 24 -17.76 -22.08 16.42
C ILE A 24 -18.28 -20.95 15.53
N PRO A 25 -18.97 -19.94 16.08
CA PRO A 25 -19.35 -18.78 15.29
C PRO A 25 -18.08 -18.20 14.68
N ALA A 26 -18.07 -17.99 13.37
CA ALA A 26 -17.01 -17.26 12.72
C ALA A 26 -16.98 -15.87 13.36
N PHE A 27 -16.03 -15.65 14.27
CA PHE A 27 -15.73 -14.31 14.76
C PHE A 27 -15.33 -13.52 13.53
N GLY A 28 -16.15 -12.53 13.17
CA GLY A 28 -15.88 -11.66 12.05
C GLY A 28 -14.53 -10.99 12.30
N ASP A 29 -13.56 -11.36 11.47
CA ASP A 29 -12.19 -10.83 11.45
C ASP A 29 -12.31 -9.31 11.32
N SER A 30 -12.25 -8.61 12.45
CA SER A 30 -12.45 -7.16 12.52
C SER A 30 -11.14 -6.51 12.11
N GLN A 31 -10.81 -6.61 10.81
CA GLN A 31 -9.61 -5.99 10.27
C GLN A 31 -9.80 -4.47 10.31
N VAL A 32 -9.05 -3.79 11.17
CA VAL A 32 -8.95 -2.32 11.16
C VAL A 32 -8.12 -1.87 9.95
N LYS A 33 -8.59 -2.19 8.74
CA LYS A 33 -7.92 -1.87 7.48
C LYS A 33 -7.58 -0.38 7.44
N LEU A 34 -6.40 -0.04 6.94
CA LEU A 34 -5.97 1.34 6.84
C LEU A 34 -7.00 2.19 6.12
N VAL A 35 -7.50 3.16 6.85
CA VAL A 35 -8.55 4.05 6.40
C VAL A 35 -7.94 5.42 6.21
N PRO A 36 -8.12 6.04 5.04
CA PRO A 36 -7.75 7.43 4.85
C PRO A 36 -8.27 8.27 6.03
N LEU A 37 -7.38 9.05 6.65
CA LEU A 37 -7.71 9.80 7.85
C LEU A 37 -8.36 11.12 7.44
N VAL A 38 -9.54 11.42 7.98
CA VAL A 38 -10.17 12.73 7.80
C VAL A 38 -9.68 13.67 8.90
N VAL A 39 -9.14 14.82 8.51
CA VAL A 39 -8.65 15.86 9.44
C VAL A 39 -9.27 17.20 9.07
N ALA A 40 -9.66 17.98 10.08
CA ALA A 40 -10.01 19.38 9.87
C ALA A 40 -8.74 20.24 9.86
N VAL A 41 -8.53 21.02 8.81
CA VAL A 41 -7.41 21.96 8.67
C VAL A 41 -7.93 23.37 8.46
N SER A 42 -7.09 24.39 8.64
CA SER A 42 -7.50 25.78 8.39
C SER A 42 -7.85 25.98 6.92
N ALA A 43 -8.92 26.72 6.63
CA ALA A 43 -9.33 26.98 5.25
C ALA A 43 -8.25 27.72 4.44
N SER A 44 -7.42 28.54 5.08
CA SER A 44 -6.31 29.22 4.41
C SER A 44 -5.03 28.37 4.25
N SER A 45 -5.05 27.09 4.65
CA SER A 45 -3.88 26.21 4.59
C SER A 45 -3.78 25.38 3.31
N HIS A 46 -4.71 25.58 2.36
CA HIS A 46 -4.69 24.88 1.09
C HIS A 46 -3.44 25.24 0.26
N PRO A 47 -2.88 24.29 -0.53
CA PRO A 47 -1.88 24.60 -1.54
C PRO A 47 -2.45 25.49 -2.67
N ALA A 48 -1.67 25.74 -3.72
CA ALA A 48 -2.16 26.48 -4.89
C ALA A 48 -3.40 25.80 -5.50
N ILE A 49 -4.52 26.53 -5.58
CA ILE A 49 -5.77 26.05 -6.15
C ILE A 49 -5.70 26.22 -7.68
N PRO A 50 -6.07 25.20 -8.48
CA PRO A 50 -6.25 25.35 -9.92
C PRO A 50 -7.18 26.52 -10.27
N SER A 51 -6.88 27.26 -11.34
CA SER A 51 -7.57 28.52 -11.65
C SER A 51 -9.07 28.38 -11.95
N ASP A 52 -9.54 27.19 -12.28
CA ASP A 52 -10.94 26.86 -12.53
C ASP A 52 -11.72 26.44 -11.26
N LEU A 53 -11.03 26.37 -10.12
CA LEU A 53 -11.56 25.90 -8.85
C LEU A 53 -11.51 27.00 -7.77
N LYS A 54 -12.28 26.79 -6.70
CA LYS A 54 -12.28 27.62 -5.50
C LYS A 54 -12.49 26.76 -4.24
N GLU A 55 -11.88 27.20 -3.15
CA GLU A 55 -12.15 26.67 -1.82
C GLU A 55 -13.45 27.27 -1.29
N ILE A 56 -14.39 26.38 -0.93
CA ILE A 56 -15.59 26.70 -0.17
C ILE A 56 -15.95 25.46 0.65
N ALA A 57 -15.57 25.45 1.92
CA ALA A 57 -16.18 24.58 2.94
C ALA A 57 -17.39 25.22 3.62
N LEU A 58 -18.37 24.41 4.03
CA LEU A 58 -19.56 24.86 4.77
C LEU A 58 -19.49 24.43 6.24
N ILE A 59 -19.99 25.27 7.15
CA ILE A 59 -20.18 24.91 8.57
C ILE A 59 -21.31 23.88 8.71
N ASP A 60 -22.38 24.09 7.97
CA ASP A 60 -23.57 23.25 7.90
C ASP A 60 -24.03 23.16 6.44
N PRO A 61 -24.45 21.96 5.96
CA PRO A 61 -24.73 21.73 4.55
C PRO A 61 -25.93 22.53 4.03
N SER A 62 -26.73 23.15 4.89
CA SER A 62 -27.93 23.93 4.54
C SER A 62 -27.73 25.43 4.69
N SER A 63 -26.73 25.87 5.47
CA SER A 63 -26.56 27.27 5.84
C SER A 63 -25.98 28.16 4.73
N GLY A 64 -25.18 27.59 3.82
CA GLY A 64 -24.38 28.35 2.86
C GLY A 64 -23.25 29.18 3.51
N ASN A 65 -23.09 29.11 4.83
CA ASN A 65 -22.06 29.86 5.55
C ASN A 65 -20.71 29.16 5.43
N PRO A 66 -19.63 29.89 5.09
CA PRO A 66 -18.31 29.31 4.94
C PRO A 66 -17.75 28.86 6.30
N SER A 67 -17.05 27.73 6.29
CA SER A 67 -16.36 27.20 7.46
C SER A 67 -14.95 27.80 7.58
N PRO A 68 -14.47 28.12 8.79
CA PRO A 68 -13.06 28.51 8.99
C PRO A 68 -12.09 27.33 8.80
N THR A 69 -12.60 26.11 8.69
CA THR A 69 -11.82 24.87 8.50
C THR A 69 -12.37 24.00 7.39
N ASP A 70 -11.48 23.34 6.67
CA ASP A 70 -11.79 22.35 5.65
C ASP A 70 -11.61 20.92 6.18
N PRO A 71 -12.55 20.00 5.89
CA PRO A 71 -12.26 18.58 5.99
C PRO A 71 -11.36 18.16 4.83
N VAL A 72 -10.20 17.59 5.14
CA VAL A 72 -9.29 17.01 4.15
C VAL A 72 -9.10 15.53 4.42
N LEU A 73 -8.84 14.76 3.36
CA LEU A 73 -8.45 13.37 3.47
C LEU A 73 -6.93 13.28 3.46
N LYS A 74 -6.33 12.65 4.46
CA LYS A 74 -4.90 12.29 4.48
C LYS A 74 -4.77 10.80 4.16
N TRP A 75 -3.97 10.49 3.15
CA TRP A 75 -3.74 9.10 2.78
C TRP A 75 -2.34 8.91 2.20
N GLY A 76 -1.50 8.15 2.93
CA GLY A 76 -0.09 8.02 2.61
C GLY A 76 0.63 9.38 2.72
N ASP A 77 1.41 9.71 1.69
CA ASP A 77 2.14 10.98 1.59
C ASP A 77 1.31 12.11 0.95
N TYR A 78 0.01 11.87 0.71
CA TYR A 78 -0.86 12.80 0.00
C TYR A 78 -1.95 13.41 0.88
N THR A 79 -2.27 14.67 0.63
CA THR A 79 -3.45 15.35 1.18
C THR A 79 -4.43 15.65 0.07
N TYR A 80 -5.68 15.21 0.22
CA TYR A 80 -6.74 15.41 -0.75
C TYR A 80 -7.69 16.50 -0.28
N TRP A 81 -7.86 17.50 -1.14
CA TRP A 81 -8.79 18.59 -0.97
C TRP A 81 -9.97 18.41 -1.91
N ALA A 82 -11.16 18.83 -1.48
CA ALA A 82 -12.34 18.85 -2.33
C ALA A 82 -12.71 20.30 -2.63
N TYR A 83 -12.47 20.74 -3.86
CA TYR A 83 -12.78 22.08 -4.32
C TYR A 83 -14.07 22.11 -5.14
N SER A 84 -14.67 23.29 -5.21
CA SER A 84 -15.80 23.56 -6.09
C SER A 84 -15.34 24.30 -7.33
N TYR A 85 -16.05 24.14 -8.45
CA TYR A 85 -15.79 24.93 -9.64
C TYR A 85 -16.24 26.38 -9.47
N ILE A 86 -15.51 27.32 -10.12
CA ILE A 86 -15.80 28.76 -10.01
C ILE A 86 -17.18 29.13 -10.56
N ASP A 87 -17.68 28.41 -11.57
CA ASP A 87 -18.98 28.58 -12.21
C ASP A 87 -20.18 28.13 -11.35
N ASN A 88 -19.91 27.49 -10.22
CA ASN A 88 -20.91 26.92 -9.30
C ASN A 88 -21.68 25.71 -9.84
N ASP A 89 -21.11 24.98 -10.79
CA ASP A 89 -21.70 23.72 -11.23
C ASP A 89 -21.72 22.68 -10.09
N TYR A 90 -22.57 21.66 -10.23
CA TYR A 90 -22.71 20.58 -9.24
C TYR A 90 -21.58 19.53 -9.34
N TYR A 91 -20.35 20.00 -9.49
CA TYR A 91 -19.14 19.19 -9.51
C TYR A 91 -18.25 19.49 -8.30
N LEU A 92 -17.68 18.43 -7.73
CA LEU A 92 -16.52 18.52 -6.85
C LEU A 92 -15.28 18.05 -7.61
N ALA A 93 -14.22 18.84 -7.52
CA ALA A 93 -12.88 18.42 -7.91
C ALA A 93 -12.15 17.91 -6.66
N ILE A 94 -11.89 16.61 -6.59
CA ILE A 94 -11.02 16.03 -5.56
C ILE A 94 -9.60 16.16 -6.08
N VAL A 95 -8.73 16.84 -5.35
CA VAL A 95 -7.36 17.15 -5.78
C VAL A 95 -6.37 16.62 -4.75
N ALA A 96 -5.47 15.74 -5.17
CA ALA A 96 -4.39 15.22 -4.35
C ALA A 96 -3.15 16.10 -4.49
N TYR A 97 -2.55 16.45 -3.36
CA TYR A 97 -1.29 17.17 -3.28
C TYR A 97 -0.24 16.33 -2.57
N ASP A 98 1.02 16.42 -3.03
CA ASP A 98 2.18 15.90 -2.32
C ASP A 98 2.57 16.78 -1.12
N ALA A 99 3.57 16.35 -0.35
CA ALA A 99 4.06 17.09 0.82
C ALA A 99 4.68 18.46 0.48
N ALA A 100 5.08 18.70 -0.77
CA ALA A 100 5.59 19.99 -1.25
C ALA A 100 4.45 20.91 -1.74
N GLY A 101 3.20 20.44 -1.75
CA GLY A 101 2.04 21.20 -2.22
C GLY A 101 1.86 21.19 -3.74
N ASN A 102 2.53 20.28 -4.46
CA ASN A 102 2.28 20.10 -5.90
C ASN A 102 1.05 19.22 -6.11
N MET A 103 0.21 19.58 -7.08
CA MET A 103 -0.91 18.75 -7.50
C MET A 103 -0.41 17.50 -8.22
N VAL A 104 -0.74 16.33 -7.69
CA VAL A 104 -0.34 15.02 -8.24
C VAL A 104 -1.51 14.20 -8.77
N GLY A 105 -2.74 14.60 -8.48
CA GLY A 105 -3.95 13.96 -9.01
C GLY A 105 -5.17 14.86 -8.92
N ARG A 106 -6.13 14.66 -9.83
CA ARG A 106 -7.42 15.35 -9.86
C ARG A 106 -8.50 14.41 -10.35
N TRP A 107 -9.65 14.43 -9.67
CA TRP A 107 -10.84 13.66 -10.04
C TRP A 107 -12.06 14.56 -9.97
N ASP A 108 -12.67 14.81 -11.12
CA ASP A 108 -13.89 15.62 -11.21
C ASP A 108 -15.12 14.71 -11.12
N LYS A 109 -15.99 15.02 -10.17
CA LYS A 109 -17.16 14.19 -9.84
C LYS A 109 -18.42 15.03 -9.78
N TYR A 110 -19.38 14.69 -10.63
CA TYR A 110 -20.72 15.25 -10.57
C TYR A 110 -21.47 14.73 -9.34
N GLY A 111 -22.28 15.61 -8.74
CA GLY A 111 -23.30 15.24 -7.76
C GLY A 111 -23.33 16.14 -6.53
N ALA A 112 -22.22 16.81 -6.20
CA ALA A 112 -22.11 17.69 -5.04
C ALA A 112 -21.28 18.93 -5.37
N ARG A 113 -21.34 19.95 -4.50
CA ARG A 113 -20.51 21.15 -4.48
C ARG A 113 -20.46 21.69 -3.05
N TYR A 114 -19.48 22.54 -2.75
CA TYR A 114 -19.20 23.14 -1.44
C TYR A 114 -19.05 22.07 -0.36
N ILE A 115 -17.83 21.65 -0.10
CA ILE A 115 -17.56 20.54 0.82
C ILE A 115 -18.06 20.90 2.22
N TRP A 116 -18.62 19.94 2.94
CA TRP A 116 -19.04 20.10 4.33
C TRP A 116 -18.38 19.04 5.21
N GLN A 117 -18.35 17.81 4.73
CA GLN A 117 -17.84 16.68 5.50
C GLN A 117 -17.20 15.64 4.58
N ILE A 118 -16.17 14.97 5.09
CA ILE A 118 -15.65 13.75 4.48
C ILE A 118 -15.84 12.62 5.49
N THR A 119 -16.30 11.46 5.02
CA THR A 119 -16.40 10.25 5.82
C THR A 119 -15.75 9.09 5.09
N THR A 120 -15.19 8.16 5.84
CA THR A 120 -14.57 6.95 5.29
C THR A 120 -15.23 5.70 5.84
N ASP A 121 -15.35 4.68 4.99
CA ASP A 121 -15.87 3.37 5.36
C ASP A 121 -14.82 2.30 5.05
N PRO A 122 -14.11 1.77 6.08
CA PRO A 122 -13.14 0.69 5.93
C PRO A 122 -13.74 -0.58 5.31
N ALA A 123 -14.98 -0.91 5.66
CA ALA A 123 -15.59 -2.19 5.30
C ALA A 123 -15.91 -2.23 3.80
N THR A 124 -16.38 -1.12 3.25
CA THR A 124 -16.64 -0.98 1.81
C THR A 124 -15.47 -0.37 1.04
N GLN A 125 -14.42 0.06 1.73
CA GLN A 125 -13.27 0.78 1.17
C GLN A 125 -13.67 2.01 0.36
N THR A 126 -14.55 2.84 0.93
CA THR A 126 -15.04 4.05 0.26
C THR A 126 -14.78 5.31 1.07
N VAL A 127 -14.68 6.42 0.34
CA VAL A 127 -14.69 7.79 0.87
C VAL A 127 -15.93 8.48 0.32
N THR A 128 -16.72 9.08 1.21
CA THR A 128 -17.87 9.90 0.84
C THR A 128 -17.59 11.35 1.17
N PHE A 129 -17.66 12.19 0.13
CA PHE A 129 -17.54 13.63 0.19
C PHE A 129 -18.97 14.21 0.21
N TRP A 130 -19.32 14.86 1.29
CA TRP A 130 -20.63 15.47 1.52
C TRP A 130 -20.54 16.96 1.23
N GLY A 131 -21.37 17.45 0.32
CA GLY A 131 -21.48 18.86 0.00
C GLY A 131 -22.79 19.50 0.47
N GLN A 132 -23.09 20.66 -0.12
CA GLN A 132 -24.33 21.40 0.09
C GLN A 132 -25.58 20.53 -0.08
N SER A 133 -26.60 20.79 0.73
CA SER A 133 -27.89 20.07 0.75
C SER A 133 -27.74 18.56 0.96
N LYS A 134 -26.67 18.14 1.64
CA LYS A 134 -26.33 16.72 1.91
C LYS A 134 -26.15 15.89 0.64
N LYS A 135 -25.81 16.52 -0.47
CA LYS A 135 -25.45 15.82 -1.70
C LYS A 135 -24.08 15.16 -1.53
N THR A 136 -23.87 14.02 -2.17
CA THR A 136 -22.66 13.23 -1.95
C THR A 136 -21.98 12.84 -3.25
N VAL A 137 -20.66 12.74 -3.18
CA VAL A 137 -19.82 12.00 -4.11
C VAL A 137 -19.16 10.87 -3.33
N THR A 138 -19.30 9.63 -3.79
CA THR A 138 -18.63 8.48 -3.18
C THR A 138 -17.60 7.93 -4.16
N MET A 139 -16.38 7.69 -3.66
CA MET A 139 -15.28 7.10 -4.40
C MET A 139 -14.72 5.91 -3.64
N SER A 140 -14.29 4.88 -4.34
CA SER A 140 -13.51 3.81 -3.71
C SER A 140 -12.10 4.29 -3.39
N PHE A 141 -11.44 3.65 -2.42
CA PHE A 141 -10.02 3.87 -2.13
C PHE A 141 -9.19 3.70 -3.41
N ASP A 142 -9.46 2.64 -4.17
CA ASP A 142 -8.76 2.37 -5.43
C ASP A 142 -8.93 3.49 -6.48
N GLN A 143 -10.09 4.16 -6.54
CA GLN A 143 -10.31 5.32 -7.43
C GLN A 143 -9.52 6.56 -7.01
N LEU A 144 -9.17 6.69 -5.73
CA LEU A 144 -8.42 7.82 -5.17
C LEU A 144 -6.90 7.60 -5.20
N ARG A 145 -6.42 6.48 -5.73
CA ARG A 145 -4.98 6.23 -5.86
C ARG A 145 -4.37 7.19 -6.87
N VAL A 146 -3.29 7.86 -6.46
CA VAL A 146 -2.52 8.73 -7.34
C VAL A 146 -1.82 7.86 -8.40
N PRO A 147 -2.12 8.07 -9.70
CA PRO A 147 -1.45 7.31 -10.75
C PRO A 147 0.03 7.71 -10.83
N PRO A 148 0.89 6.86 -11.41
CA PRO A 148 2.24 7.29 -11.76
C PRO A 148 2.19 8.48 -12.72
N THR A 149 3.29 9.23 -12.79
CA THR A 149 3.49 10.32 -13.76
C THR A 149 4.78 10.08 -14.55
N VAL A 150 4.90 10.72 -15.71
CA VAL A 150 6.13 10.70 -16.50
C VAL A 150 6.84 12.03 -16.33
N ALA A 151 8.13 11.99 -16.09
CA ALA A 151 9.00 13.16 -16.07
C ALA A 151 10.11 12.99 -17.11
N THR A 152 10.68 14.12 -17.54
CA THR A 152 11.88 14.16 -18.37
C THR A 152 13.04 14.68 -17.53
N VAL A 153 14.14 13.95 -17.52
CA VAL A 153 15.36 14.28 -16.77
C VAL A 153 16.56 14.37 -17.71
N SER A 154 17.67 14.97 -17.28
CA SER A 154 18.87 15.07 -18.12
C SER A 154 19.56 13.71 -18.26
N ALA A 155 20.10 13.43 -19.45
CA ALA A 155 20.94 12.25 -19.65
C ALA A 155 22.14 12.27 -18.69
N GLY A 156 22.47 11.11 -18.14
CA GLY A 156 23.49 10.92 -17.12
C GLY A 156 23.08 11.32 -15.69
N SER A 157 21.85 11.79 -15.46
CA SER A 157 21.37 12.11 -14.10
C SER A 157 20.82 10.90 -13.35
N HIS A 158 21.06 9.70 -13.85
CA HIS A 158 20.59 8.47 -13.25
C HIS A 158 21.44 8.07 -12.02
N PRO A 159 20.87 7.31 -11.07
CA PRO A 159 21.65 6.63 -10.03
C PRO A 159 22.64 5.60 -10.61
N ALA A 160 23.38 4.89 -9.75
CA ALA A 160 24.32 3.86 -10.21
C ALA A 160 23.60 2.77 -11.04
N ILE A 161 24.00 2.60 -12.30
CA ILE A 161 23.44 1.60 -13.21
C ILE A 161 24.03 0.21 -12.87
N PRO A 162 23.21 -0.86 -12.79
CA PRO A 162 23.70 -2.23 -12.74
C PRO A 162 24.69 -2.54 -13.86
N SER A 163 25.75 -3.31 -13.56
CA SER A 163 26.89 -3.50 -14.49
C SER A 163 26.54 -4.19 -15.81
N ASP A 164 25.40 -4.87 -15.90
CA ASP A 164 24.89 -5.54 -17.10
C ASP A 164 24.01 -4.63 -17.97
N LEU A 165 23.76 -3.39 -17.52
CA LEU A 165 22.87 -2.44 -18.16
C LEU A 165 23.61 -1.18 -18.61
N LYS A 166 22.98 -0.41 -19.51
CA LYS A 166 23.44 0.89 -19.99
C LYS A 166 22.25 1.83 -20.22
N GLU A 167 22.50 3.11 -20.00
CA GLU A 167 21.60 4.19 -20.37
C GLU A 167 21.71 4.44 -21.88
N ILE A 168 20.58 4.29 -22.57
CA ILE A 168 20.39 4.79 -23.93
C ILE A 168 18.93 5.20 -24.07
N ALA A 169 18.66 6.51 -24.04
CA ALA A 169 17.40 7.06 -24.54
C ALA A 169 17.56 7.58 -25.97
N LEU A 170 16.51 7.44 -26.78
CA LEU A 170 16.46 7.94 -28.16
C LEU A 170 15.73 9.27 -28.23
N SER A 171 16.23 10.19 -29.06
CA SER A 171 15.53 11.45 -29.37
C SER A 171 14.34 11.24 -30.33
N ASP A 172 14.45 10.23 -31.19
CA ASP A 172 13.42 9.75 -32.10
C ASP A 172 13.56 8.23 -32.24
N PRO A 173 12.44 7.46 -32.23
CA PRO A 173 12.49 6.00 -32.17
C PRO A 173 13.04 5.36 -33.44
N SER A 174 13.17 6.10 -34.54
CA SER A 174 13.68 5.60 -35.83
C SER A 174 15.09 6.08 -36.14
N SER A 175 15.56 7.16 -35.52
CA SER A 175 16.86 7.77 -35.81
C SER A 175 18.07 6.99 -35.27
N GLY A 176 17.88 6.24 -34.18
CA GLY A 176 19.00 5.66 -33.41
C GLY A 176 19.87 6.70 -32.69
N ASN A 177 19.53 7.99 -32.78
CA ASN A 177 20.30 9.06 -32.16
C ASN A 177 19.96 9.16 -30.67
N PRO A 178 20.98 9.22 -29.79
CA PRO A 178 20.74 9.40 -28.37
C PRO A 178 20.04 10.74 -28.09
N SER A 179 19.19 10.74 -27.08
CA SER A 179 18.57 11.94 -26.52
C SER A 179 19.49 12.60 -25.49
N SER A 180 19.39 13.92 -25.32
CA SER A 180 20.02 14.61 -24.18
C SER A 180 19.20 14.49 -22.89
N THR A 181 18.05 13.84 -22.95
CA THR A 181 17.12 13.66 -21.84
C THR A 181 16.45 12.29 -21.85
N ASP A 182 16.11 11.78 -20.67
CA ASP A 182 15.44 10.49 -20.49
C ASP A 182 14.02 10.65 -19.96
N PRO A 183 13.06 9.88 -20.49
CA PRO A 183 11.77 9.72 -19.84
C PRO A 183 11.93 8.77 -18.65
N VAL A 184 11.43 9.19 -17.48
CA VAL A 184 11.38 8.36 -16.27
C VAL A 184 9.95 8.31 -15.74
N LEU A 185 9.58 7.18 -15.14
CA LEU A 185 8.31 7.06 -14.42
C LEU A 185 8.52 7.50 -12.97
N LYS A 186 7.63 8.34 -12.44
CA LYS A 186 7.59 8.71 -11.03
C LYS A 186 6.37 8.07 -10.41
N TRP A 187 6.54 7.33 -9.33
CA TRP A 187 5.41 6.74 -8.62
C TRP A 187 5.69 6.56 -7.13
N GLY A 188 4.92 7.27 -6.30
CA GLY A 188 5.23 7.40 -4.88
C GLY A 188 6.63 7.97 -4.69
N ASN A 189 7.42 7.33 -3.82
CA ASN A 189 8.80 7.73 -3.52
C ASN A 189 9.85 7.11 -4.46
N TYR A 190 9.41 6.51 -5.58
CA TYR A 190 10.29 5.81 -6.49
C TYR A 190 10.42 6.50 -7.84
N THR A 191 11.62 6.41 -8.42
CA THR A 191 11.88 6.75 -9.81
C THR A 191 12.22 5.49 -10.58
N TYR A 192 11.48 5.20 -11.64
CA TYR A 192 11.73 4.06 -12.50
C TYR A 192 12.45 4.51 -13.76
N TRP A 193 13.60 3.90 -13.99
CA TRP A 193 14.41 4.06 -15.19
C TRP A 193 14.26 2.82 -16.07
N ALA A 194 14.27 3.01 -17.38
CA ALA A 194 14.30 1.92 -18.34
C ALA A 194 15.68 1.89 -19.00
N TYR A 195 16.47 0.86 -18.68
CA TYR A 195 17.80 0.67 -19.26
C TYR A 195 17.79 -0.42 -20.32
N SER A 196 18.76 -0.35 -21.23
CA SER A 196 19.07 -1.43 -22.16
C SER A 196 20.17 -2.31 -21.60
N TYR A 197 20.22 -3.57 -22.03
CA TYR A 197 21.35 -4.45 -21.74
C TYR A 197 22.59 -4.07 -22.56
N ILE A 198 23.77 -4.27 -21.99
CA ILE A 198 25.05 -3.91 -22.64
C ILE A 198 25.32 -4.69 -23.94
N ASP A 199 24.83 -5.92 -24.02
CA ASP A 199 24.93 -6.84 -25.18
C ASP A 199 23.96 -6.49 -26.32
N ASN A 200 23.12 -5.46 -26.15
CA ASN A 200 22.07 -5.04 -27.08
C ASN A 200 20.92 -6.03 -27.23
N ASP A 201 20.68 -6.87 -26.24
CA ASP A 201 19.52 -7.75 -26.21
C ASP A 201 18.20 -6.97 -26.35
N TYR A 202 17.19 -7.65 -26.86
CA TYR A 202 15.87 -7.07 -27.14
C TYR A 202 14.97 -7.00 -25.90
N TYR A 203 15.56 -6.51 -24.82
CA TYR A 203 14.96 -6.35 -23.50
C TYR A 203 15.15 -4.93 -22.99
N LEU A 204 14.17 -4.46 -22.22
CA LEU A 204 14.34 -3.36 -21.28
C LEU A 204 14.40 -3.91 -19.86
N ALA A 205 15.35 -3.41 -19.09
CA ALA A 205 15.34 -3.55 -17.64
C ALA A 205 14.70 -2.30 -17.03
N ILE A 206 13.50 -2.45 -16.47
CA ILE A 206 12.84 -1.39 -15.71
C ILE A 206 13.36 -1.48 -14.28
N VAL A 207 13.98 -0.43 -13.78
CA VAL A 207 14.65 -0.41 -12.47
C VAL A 207 14.07 0.70 -11.62
N ALA A 208 13.52 0.35 -10.46
CA ALA A 208 13.03 1.29 -9.47
C ALA A 208 14.15 1.69 -8.51
N TYR A 209 14.31 2.99 -8.31
CA TYR A 209 15.21 3.56 -7.31
C TYR A 209 14.42 4.33 -6.25
N ASP A 210 14.85 4.23 -5.00
CA ASP A 210 14.39 5.09 -3.92
C ASP A 210 14.97 6.52 -4.03
N ALA A 211 14.56 7.40 -3.11
CA ALA A 211 15.04 8.79 -3.07
C ALA A 211 16.55 8.93 -2.80
N ALA A 212 17.18 7.91 -2.20
CA ALA A 212 18.63 7.88 -1.95
C ALA A 212 19.42 7.33 -3.15
N GLY A 213 18.73 6.89 -4.21
CA GLY A 213 19.35 6.32 -5.41
C GLY A 213 19.72 4.84 -5.26
N ASN A 214 19.19 4.13 -4.25
CA ASN A 214 19.36 2.69 -4.14
C ASN A 214 18.37 1.96 -5.05
N MET A 215 18.83 0.92 -5.74
CA MET A 215 17.94 0.04 -6.49
C MET A 215 17.07 -0.78 -5.53
N VAL A 216 15.76 -0.65 -5.64
CA VAL A 216 14.77 -1.35 -4.80
C VAL A 216 13.91 -2.35 -5.57
N GLY A 217 13.98 -2.33 -6.90
CA GLY A 217 13.29 -3.29 -7.76
C GLY A 217 13.83 -3.30 -9.18
N ARG A 218 13.71 -4.44 -9.86
CA ARG A 218 14.10 -4.63 -11.25
C ARG A 218 13.12 -5.59 -11.94
N TRP A 219 12.74 -5.26 -13.17
CA TRP A 219 11.89 -6.09 -14.02
C TRP A 219 12.45 -6.12 -15.43
N ASP A 220 12.85 -7.30 -15.89
CA ASP A 220 13.36 -7.49 -17.24
C ASP A 220 12.20 -7.88 -18.17
N LYS A 221 12.03 -7.11 -19.25
CA LYS A 221 10.89 -7.23 -20.18
C LYS A 221 11.37 -7.33 -21.61
N TYR A 222 11.08 -8.47 -22.23
CA TYR A 222 11.30 -8.69 -23.65
C TYR A 222 10.33 -7.85 -24.49
N GLY A 223 10.81 -7.29 -25.60
CA GLY A 223 9.94 -6.73 -26.63
C GLY A 223 10.39 -5.38 -27.20
N THR A 224 11.34 -4.71 -26.57
CA THR A 224 11.96 -3.49 -27.09
C THR A 224 13.33 -3.25 -26.44
N ARG A 225 14.05 -2.23 -26.90
CA ARG A 225 15.31 -1.72 -26.35
C ARG A 225 15.45 -0.24 -26.70
N TYR A 226 16.32 0.46 -25.96
CA TYR A 226 16.57 1.89 -26.06
C TYR A 226 15.29 2.69 -25.84
N ILE A 227 15.11 3.18 -24.61
CA ILE A 227 13.88 3.89 -24.26
C ILE A 227 13.73 5.16 -25.12
N TRP A 228 12.51 5.48 -25.54
CA TRP A 228 12.21 6.72 -26.24
C TRP A 228 11.11 7.49 -25.53
N GLN A 229 10.07 6.79 -25.10
CA GLN A 229 8.90 7.40 -24.49
C GLN A 229 8.29 6.48 -23.43
N ILE A 230 7.68 7.09 -22.42
CA ILE A 230 6.79 6.40 -21.48
C ILE A 230 5.40 7.02 -21.62
N THR A 231 4.37 6.19 -21.70
CA THR A 231 2.97 6.63 -21.70
C THR A 231 2.20 5.92 -20.60
N ILE A 232 1.20 6.59 -20.03
CA ILE A 232 0.38 6.06 -18.93
C ILE A 232 -1.07 6.06 -19.36
N ASP A 233 -1.74 4.92 -19.20
CA ASP A 233 -3.19 4.83 -19.25
C ASP A 233 -3.71 4.61 -17.84
N ALA A 234 -4.17 5.70 -17.21
CA ALA A 234 -4.69 5.67 -15.85
C ALA A 234 -6.02 4.90 -15.73
N THR A 235 -6.77 4.78 -16.83
CA THR A 235 -8.04 4.04 -16.85
C THR A 235 -7.77 2.54 -16.90
N ALA A 236 -6.89 2.11 -17.81
CA ALA A 236 -6.45 0.72 -17.90
C ALA A 236 -5.46 0.32 -16.78
N LYS A 237 -4.93 1.31 -16.03
CA LYS A 237 -3.88 1.16 -15.02
C LYS A 237 -2.65 0.47 -15.58
N THR A 238 -2.17 0.97 -16.71
CA THR A 238 -0.98 0.46 -17.38
C THR A 238 0.02 1.56 -17.70
N VAL A 239 1.28 1.16 -17.79
CA VAL A 239 2.40 1.96 -18.26
C VAL A 239 3.00 1.26 -19.46
N THR A 240 3.17 1.98 -20.56
CA THR A 240 3.84 1.49 -21.76
C THR A 240 5.18 2.20 -21.92
N PHE A 241 6.23 1.39 -21.99
CA PHE A 241 7.59 1.83 -22.27
C PHE A 241 7.86 1.57 -23.76
N TRP A 242 8.01 2.64 -24.52
CA TRP A 242 8.27 2.63 -25.96
C TRP A 242 9.75 2.78 -26.22
N GLY A 243 10.32 1.91 -27.05
CA GLY A 243 11.71 1.99 -27.46
C GLY A 243 11.89 2.12 -28.97
N GLN A 244 13.04 1.63 -29.44
CA GLN A 244 13.43 1.67 -30.84
C GLN A 244 12.37 1.09 -31.78
N SER A 245 12.21 1.69 -32.95
CA SER A 245 11.25 1.29 -33.99
C SER A 245 9.80 1.27 -33.52
N LYS A 246 9.47 2.04 -32.47
CA LYS A 246 8.14 2.12 -31.84
C LYS A 246 7.64 0.78 -31.30
N THR A 247 8.54 -0.14 -30.99
CA THR A 247 8.17 -1.34 -30.23
C THR A 247 8.08 -0.99 -28.76
N SER A 248 7.36 -1.80 -27.98
CA SER A 248 7.03 -1.44 -26.61
C SER A 248 6.87 -2.64 -25.70
N VAL A 249 6.97 -2.37 -24.40
CA VAL A 249 6.53 -3.28 -23.34
C VAL A 249 5.48 -2.57 -22.49
N THR A 250 4.37 -3.24 -22.21
CA THR A 250 3.30 -2.70 -21.35
C THR A 250 3.31 -3.47 -20.03
N MET A 251 3.26 -2.73 -18.92
CA MET A 251 3.18 -3.27 -17.57
C MET A 251 1.95 -2.71 -16.88
N SER A 252 1.25 -3.54 -16.09
CA SER A 252 0.20 -3.00 -15.23
C SER A 252 0.83 -2.22 -14.07
N PHE A 253 0.06 -1.32 -13.44
CA PHE A 253 0.44 -0.68 -12.19
C PHE A 253 0.82 -1.72 -11.14
N ASN A 254 0.09 -2.83 -11.07
CA ASN A 254 0.40 -3.89 -10.13
C ASN A 254 1.77 -4.55 -10.41
N ASP A 255 2.19 -4.67 -11.67
CA ASP A 255 3.49 -5.25 -12.04
C ASP A 255 4.67 -4.39 -11.63
N LEU A 256 4.49 -3.07 -11.57
CA LEU A 256 5.52 -2.09 -11.21
C LEU A 256 5.64 -1.86 -9.70
N ARG A 257 4.91 -2.61 -8.87
CA ARG A 257 5.02 -2.46 -7.42
C ARG A 257 6.37 -2.98 -6.92
N VAL A 258 7.10 -2.10 -6.23
CA VAL A 258 8.33 -2.46 -5.51
C VAL A 258 7.98 -3.48 -4.43
N PRO A 259 8.61 -4.67 -4.42
CA PRO A 259 8.40 -5.66 -3.38
C PRO A 259 8.78 -5.11 -2.01
N PRO A 260 8.08 -5.50 -0.92
CA PRO A 260 8.61 -5.27 0.40
C PRO A 260 9.92 -6.05 0.60
N THR A 261 10.64 -5.71 1.67
CA THR A 261 11.79 -6.48 2.15
C THR A 261 11.60 -6.87 3.61
N VAL A 262 12.30 -7.89 4.07
CA VAL A 262 12.35 -8.26 5.49
C VAL A 262 13.72 -7.91 6.02
N THR A 263 13.75 -7.29 7.19
CA THR A 263 14.99 -7.07 7.95
C THR A 263 14.76 -7.44 9.41
N THR A 264 15.84 -7.59 10.17
CA THR A 264 15.79 -7.77 11.62
C THR A 264 16.25 -6.51 12.30
N VAL A 265 15.57 -6.15 13.39
CA VAL A 265 15.89 -4.99 14.22
C VAL A 265 16.05 -5.44 15.68
N PRO A 266 16.76 -4.70 16.54
CA PRO A 266 16.84 -5.06 17.96
C PRO A 266 15.47 -5.11 18.62
N ALA A 267 15.27 -6.08 19.53
CA ALA A 267 14.08 -6.10 20.38
C ALA A 267 14.00 -4.81 21.21
N GLY A 268 12.79 -4.29 21.39
CA GLY A 268 12.49 -3.01 22.05
C GLY A 268 12.78 -1.76 21.20
N SER A 269 13.23 -1.91 19.94
CA SER A 269 13.45 -0.75 19.04
C SER A 269 12.19 -0.28 18.31
N HIS A 270 11.03 -0.85 18.66
CA HIS A 270 9.75 -0.47 18.08
C HIS A 270 9.30 0.93 18.54
N PRO A 271 8.45 1.61 17.74
CA PRO A 271 7.71 2.78 18.21
C PRO A 271 6.72 2.43 19.34
N ALA A 272 5.93 3.41 19.80
CA ALA A 272 4.94 3.18 20.85
C ALA A 272 3.93 2.09 20.45
N ILE A 273 3.89 0.99 21.22
CA ILE A 273 2.97 -0.12 20.98
C ILE A 273 1.55 0.27 21.44
N PRO A 274 0.50 0.00 20.66
CA PRO A 274 -0.89 0.09 21.12
C PRO A 274 -1.12 -0.67 22.44
N SER A 275 -1.93 -0.12 23.35
CA SER A 275 -2.06 -0.63 24.73
C SER A 275 -2.62 -2.04 24.85
N ASP A 276 -3.28 -2.56 23.80
CA ASP A 276 -3.83 -3.91 23.71
C ASP A 276 -2.84 -4.94 23.13
N LEU A 277 -1.65 -4.49 22.73
CA LEU A 277 -0.63 -5.30 22.07
C LEU A 277 0.65 -5.40 22.91
N LYS A 278 1.47 -6.40 22.60
CA LYS A 278 2.80 -6.60 23.16
C LYS A 278 3.78 -7.12 22.11
N GLU A 279 5.03 -6.72 22.25
CA GLU A 279 6.15 -7.29 21.52
C GLU A 279 6.53 -8.65 22.10
N ILE A 280 6.44 -9.69 21.28
CA ILE A 280 7.05 -10.99 21.54
C ILE A 280 7.51 -11.56 20.19
N ALA A 281 8.82 -11.50 19.95
CA ALA A 281 9.48 -12.30 18.92
C ALA A 281 10.13 -13.54 19.52
N LEU A 282 10.11 -14.65 18.78
CA LEU A 282 10.72 -15.92 19.19
C LEU A 282 12.04 -16.14 18.46
N SER A 283 13.04 -16.70 19.15
CA SER A 283 14.30 -17.12 18.51
C SER A 283 14.14 -18.43 17.72
N ASP A 284 13.21 -19.26 18.15
CA ASP A 284 12.83 -20.53 17.52
C ASP A 284 11.32 -20.75 17.73
N PRO A 285 10.56 -21.20 16.71
CA PRO A 285 9.10 -21.24 16.76
C PRO A 285 8.57 -22.29 17.74
N SER A 286 9.40 -23.21 18.24
CA SER A 286 9.01 -24.30 19.13
C SER A 286 9.48 -24.10 20.58
N SER A 287 10.53 -23.30 20.79
CA SER A 287 11.15 -23.11 22.10
C SER A 287 10.36 -22.22 23.05
N GLY A 288 9.56 -21.28 22.52
CA GLY A 288 8.95 -20.21 23.31
C GLY A 288 9.95 -19.19 23.86
N ASN A 289 11.24 -19.30 23.54
CA ASN A 289 12.27 -18.39 23.99
C ASN A 289 12.19 -17.07 23.21
N PRO A 290 12.28 -15.92 23.90
CA PRO A 290 12.30 -14.63 23.22
C PRO A 290 13.57 -14.46 22.40
N SER A 291 13.44 -13.83 21.24
CA SER A 291 14.56 -13.38 20.41
C SER A 291 15.10 -12.05 20.95
N SER A 292 16.39 -11.78 20.74
CA SER A 292 16.98 -10.45 20.95
C SER A 292 16.74 -9.51 19.76
N THR A 293 16.09 -10.00 18.70
CA THR A 293 15.78 -9.25 17.48
C THR A 293 14.39 -9.61 16.94
N ASP A 294 13.77 -8.66 16.26
CA ASP A 294 12.44 -8.79 15.69
C ASP A 294 12.51 -8.73 14.16
N PRO A 295 11.87 -9.68 13.45
CA PRO A 295 11.68 -9.54 12.02
C PRO A 295 10.62 -8.46 11.75
N VAL A 296 10.95 -7.51 10.90
CA VAL A 296 10.03 -6.45 10.46
C VAL A 296 9.96 -6.42 8.94
N LEU A 297 8.79 -6.08 8.41
CA LEU A 297 8.61 -5.81 6.98
C LEU A 297 8.94 -4.34 6.72
N LYS A 298 9.78 -4.07 5.72
CA LYS A 298 10.06 -2.72 5.22
C LYS A 298 9.38 -2.57 3.87
N TRP A 299 8.58 -1.52 3.72
CA TRP A 299 7.92 -1.23 2.45
C TRP A 299 7.77 0.27 2.24
N GLY A 300 8.49 0.81 1.25
CA GLY A 300 8.62 2.26 1.11
C GLY A 300 9.16 2.89 2.39
N ASN A 301 8.48 3.93 2.86
CA ASN A 301 8.88 4.67 4.07
C ASN A 301 8.33 4.07 5.38
N TYR A 302 7.70 2.89 5.33
CA TYR A 302 7.05 2.30 6.49
C TYR A 302 7.76 1.07 7.00
N THR A 303 7.63 0.88 8.31
CA THR A 303 8.05 -0.33 9.00
C THR A 303 6.82 -1.02 9.58
N TYR A 304 6.61 -2.27 9.19
CA TYR A 304 5.51 -3.07 9.72
C TYR A 304 6.04 -4.04 10.77
N TRP A 305 5.46 -3.94 11.95
CA TRP A 305 5.73 -4.81 13.09
C TRP A 305 4.57 -5.79 13.25
N ALA A 306 4.87 -7.03 13.63
CA ALA A 306 3.84 -8.01 13.97
C ALA A 306 3.82 -8.20 15.49
N TYR A 307 2.81 -7.63 16.15
CA TYR A 307 2.63 -7.76 17.59
C TYR A 307 1.65 -8.88 17.93
N SER A 308 1.76 -9.37 19.16
CA SER A 308 0.76 -10.27 19.75
C SER A 308 -0.17 -9.49 20.65
N TYR A 309 -1.39 -9.97 20.83
CA TYR A 309 -2.31 -9.39 21.80
C TYR A 309 -1.91 -9.72 23.24
N ILE A 310 -2.19 -8.81 24.18
CA ILE A 310 -1.81 -8.98 25.59
C ILE A 310 -2.49 -10.19 26.24
N ASP A 311 -3.71 -10.52 25.81
CA ASP A 311 -4.52 -11.67 26.24
C ASP A 311 -4.02 -13.04 25.71
N ASN A 312 -3.03 -13.05 24.82
CA ASN A 312 -2.47 -14.23 24.16
C ASN A 312 -3.38 -14.90 23.15
N ASP A 313 -4.34 -14.16 22.59
CA ASP A 313 -5.16 -14.66 21.50
C ASP A 313 -4.32 -15.05 20.27
N TYR A 314 -4.87 -15.94 19.44
CA TYR A 314 -4.25 -16.43 18.19
C TYR A 314 -4.37 -15.41 17.04
N TYR A 315 -4.12 -14.14 17.35
CA TYR A 315 -4.05 -13.07 16.37
C TYR A 315 -2.65 -12.45 16.37
N LEU A 316 -2.20 -12.09 15.17
CA LEU A 316 -1.13 -11.12 14.99
C LEU A 316 -1.76 -9.79 14.57
N ALA A 317 -1.40 -8.73 15.29
CA ALA A 317 -1.65 -7.36 14.86
C ALA A 317 -0.43 -6.89 14.05
N ILE A 318 -0.60 -6.77 12.74
CA ILE A 318 0.41 -6.20 11.85
C ILE A 318 0.22 -4.69 11.91
N VAL A 319 1.21 -3.93 12.36
CA VAL A 319 1.11 -2.47 12.57
C VAL A 319 2.16 -1.76 11.74
N ALA A 320 1.73 -0.88 10.84
CA ALA A 320 2.61 -0.03 10.05
C ALA A 320 2.87 1.30 10.76
N TYR A 321 4.14 1.67 10.85
CA TYR A 321 4.57 2.96 11.34
C TYR A 321 5.29 3.74 10.24
N ASP A 322 5.08 5.06 10.22
CA ASP A 322 5.86 5.99 9.42
C ASP A 322 7.29 6.17 9.99
N ALA A 323 8.12 6.95 9.29
CA ALA A 323 9.49 7.24 9.70
C ALA A 323 9.60 8.02 11.04
N ALA A 324 8.55 8.71 11.46
CA ALA A 324 8.48 9.41 12.74
C ALA A 324 7.98 8.51 13.89
N GLY A 325 7.63 7.26 13.59
CA GLY A 325 7.12 6.29 14.57
C GLY A 325 5.63 6.44 14.86
N ASN A 326 4.88 7.19 14.06
CA ASN A 326 3.43 7.25 14.20
C ASN A 326 2.80 6.02 13.55
N MET A 327 1.83 5.42 14.25
CA MET A 327 1.03 4.34 13.66
C MET A 327 0.19 4.92 12.53
N VAL A 328 0.43 4.45 11.31
CA VAL A 328 -0.37 4.82 10.13
C VAL A 328 -1.41 3.77 9.80
N GLY A 329 -1.26 2.54 10.31
CA GLY A 329 -2.40 1.66 10.51
C GLY A 329 -2.05 0.24 10.93
N ARG A 330 -3.06 -0.62 10.91
CA ARG A 330 -3.07 -1.88 11.64
C ARG A 330 -3.88 -2.93 10.88
N TRP A 331 -3.52 -4.20 10.99
CA TRP A 331 -4.31 -5.31 10.45
C TRP A 331 -4.25 -6.47 11.43
N ASP A 332 -5.40 -6.78 11.99
CA ASP A 332 -5.54 -7.90 12.91
C ASP A 332 -5.86 -9.14 12.09
N LYS A 333 -5.03 -10.18 12.24
CA LYS A 333 -5.13 -11.39 11.42
C LYS A 333 -5.12 -12.62 12.33
N TYR A 334 -6.20 -13.38 12.28
CA TYR A 334 -6.28 -14.66 12.95
C TYR A 334 -5.32 -15.68 12.34
N GLY A 335 -4.70 -16.50 13.19
CA GLY A 335 -4.05 -17.74 12.78
C GLY A 335 -2.71 -17.99 13.44
N ALA A 336 -2.05 -16.97 14.00
CA ALA A 336 -0.74 -17.10 14.64
C ALA A 336 -0.61 -16.13 15.83
N ARG A 337 0.41 -16.35 16.65
CA ARG A 337 0.87 -15.42 17.71
C ARG A 337 2.37 -15.60 17.92
N TYR A 338 3.01 -14.62 18.55
CA TYR A 338 4.46 -14.55 18.80
C TYR A 338 5.28 -14.70 17.52
N ILE A 339 5.63 -13.58 16.90
CA ILE A 339 6.29 -13.59 15.61
C ILE A 339 7.65 -14.31 15.71
N TRP A 340 8.00 -15.10 14.72
CA TRP A 340 9.31 -15.76 14.63
C TRP A 340 10.02 -15.35 13.34
N GLN A 341 9.28 -15.34 12.23
CA GLN A 341 9.84 -15.06 10.92
C GLN A 341 8.82 -14.36 10.02
N ILE A 342 9.31 -13.54 9.09
CA ILE A 342 8.53 -13.02 7.97
C ILE A 342 9.18 -13.52 6.68
N THR A 343 8.36 -13.98 5.73
CA THR A 343 8.83 -14.38 4.38
C THR A 343 8.00 -13.68 3.32
N ILE A 344 8.62 -13.38 2.19
CA ILE A 344 7.98 -12.71 1.05
C ILE A 344 8.01 -13.64 -0.14
N ASP A 345 6.86 -13.79 -0.80
CA ASP A 345 6.74 -14.39 -2.12
C ASP A 345 6.41 -13.27 -3.11
N ALA A 346 7.42 -12.80 -3.83
CA ALA A 346 7.29 -11.70 -4.77
C ALA A 346 6.50 -12.08 -6.03
N ALA A 347 6.54 -13.35 -6.44
CA ALA A 347 5.79 -13.83 -7.59
C ALA A 347 4.29 -13.89 -7.27
N ALA A 348 3.95 -14.43 -6.09
CA ALA A 348 2.56 -14.48 -5.61
C ALA A 348 2.09 -13.14 -5.01
N LYS A 349 2.99 -12.17 -4.83
CA LYS A 349 2.73 -10.87 -4.17
C LYS A 349 2.08 -11.05 -2.79
N THR A 350 2.71 -11.89 -1.96
CA THR A 350 2.22 -12.20 -0.61
C THR A 350 3.33 -12.12 0.43
N VAL A 351 2.92 -11.86 1.67
CA VAL A 351 3.77 -11.89 2.86
C VAL A 351 3.21 -12.94 3.82
N THR A 352 4.08 -13.79 4.35
CA THR A 352 3.73 -14.78 5.38
C THR A 352 4.44 -14.43 6.66
N PHE A 353 3.66 -14.25 7.73
CA PHE A 353 4.12 -14.06 9.09
C PHE A 353 4.04 -15.40 9.81
N TRP A 354 5.17 -15.90 10.25
CA TRP A 354 5.30 -17.19 10.94
C TRP A 354 5.38 -16.94 12.43
N GLY A 355 4.46 -17.52 13.18
CA GLY A 355 4.43 -17.43 14.63
C GLY A 355 4.89 -18.71 15.34
N GLN A 356 4.57 -18.80 16.62
CA GLN A 356 4.75 -19.98 17.45
C GLN A 356 4.19 -21.24 16.77
N SER A 357 4.86 -22.38 16.98
CA SER A 357 4.51 -23.70 16.44
C SER A 357 4.36 -23.74 14.91
N LYS A 358 4.99 -22.79 14.20
CA LYS A 358 4.91 -22.62 12.74
C LYS A 358 3.50 -22.32 12.23
N TYR A 359 2.61 -21.84 13.09
CA TYR A 359 1.37 -21.24 12.64
C TYR A 359 1.66 -20.01 11.80
N THR A 360 0.79 -19.72 10.83
CA THR A 360 1.03 -18.62 9.89
C THR A 360 -0.18 -17.72 9.75
N VAL A 361 0.13 -16.45 9.50
CA VAL A 361 -0.78 -15.47 8.93
C VAL A 361 -0.25 -15.11 7.54
N LYS A 362 -1.12 -15.15 6.53
CA LYS A 362 -0.78 -14.73 5.17
C LYS A 362 -1.56 -13.48 4.81
N ALA A 363 -0.88 -12.52 4.20
CA ALA A 363 -1.50 -11.31 3.68
C ALA A 363 -1.05 -11.09 2.22
N SER A 364 -1.96 -10.65 1.38
CA SER A 364 -1.60 -10.17 0.04
C SER A 364 -0.88 -8.83 0.14
N TRP A 365 -0.14 -8.48 -0.91
CA TRP A 365 0.43 -7.16 -1.02
C TRP A 365 -0.66 -6.08 -0.96
N ASP A 366 -1.78 -6.28 -1.66
CA ASP A 366 -2.93 -5.38 -1.61
C ASP A 366 -3.57 -5.25 -0.22
N ASP A 367 -3.50 -6.28 0.61
CA ASP A 367 -4.05 -6.25 1.97
C ASP A 367 -3.30 -5.25 2.84
N LEU A 368 -1.95 -5.27 2.77
CA LEU A 368 -1.05 -4.48 3.61
C LEU A 368 -0.64 -3.15 2.98
N ASN A 369 -1.06 -2.91 1.74
CA ASN A 369 -0.59 -1.76 1.00
C ASN A 369 -1.25 -0.47 1.49
N LEU A 370 -0.40 0.52 1.72
CA LEU A 370 -0.77 1.88 2.09
C LEU A 370 -1.12 2.76 0.88
N PHE A 371 -0.83 2.30 -0.35
CA PHE A 371 -0.79 3.14 -1.56
C PHE A 371 -1.42 2.52 -2.80
#